data_AF-A0A914UBV0-F1
#
_entry.id   AF-A0A914UBV0-F1
#
_cell.length_a   1.000
_cell.length_b   1.000
_cell.length_c   1.000
_cell.angle_alpha   90.00
_cell.angle_beta   90.00
_cell.angle_gamma   90.00
#
_symmetry.space_group_name_H-M   'P 1'
#
loop_
_entity.id
_entity.type
_entity.pdbx_description
1 polymer ?
#
loop_
_entity_poly.entity_id
_entity_poly.type
_entity_poly.pdbx_seq_one_letter_code
_entity_poly.pdbx_strand_id
1 'polypeptide(L)'
;MHTKIELYDTGILRGNTTTRAKHPFLGFRGGVYVILFDENDNKVWQSGWHYYGVTLNTVRISDWTEQVPQELIPQIMKYKIVHKHTPRDLIKKYTGYFNLAMLLLLK
;
A
#
# COMPACT_ATOMS: atom_id res chain seq x y z
N MET A 1 8.57 -0.63 -0.55
CA MET A 1 7.41 -1.16 -1.29
C MET A 1 7.38 -0.47 -2.64
N HIS A 2 7.05 -1.20 -3.69
CA HIS A 2 7.00 -0.68 -5.04
C HIS A 2 5.76 -1.25 -5.72
N THR A 3 5.03 -0.42 -6.47
CA THR A 3 3.80 -0.82 -7.15
C THR A 3 3.87 -0.36 -8.60
N LYS A 4 3.49 -1.25 -9.51
CA LYS A 4 3.20 -0.95 -10.91
C LYS A 4 1.71 -1.09 -11.15
N ILE A 5 1.15 -0.30 -12.06
CA ILE A 5 -0.27 -0.35 -12.40
C ILE A 5 -0.46 -0.32 -13.91
N GLU A 6 -1.56 -0.91 -14.36
CA GLU A 6 -2.05 -0.89 -15.73
C GLU A 6 -3.55 -0.62 -15.68
N LEU A 7 -4.02 0.35 -16.47
CA LEU A 7 -5.44 0.64 -16.64
C LEU A 7 -5.82 0.20 -18.06
N TYR A 8 -6.80 -0.70 -18.17
CA TYR A 8 -7.33 -1.16 -19.44
C TYR A 8 -8.57 -0.36 -19.85
N ASP A 9 -8.86 -0.30 -21.15
CA ASP A 9 -10.04 0.40 -21.70
C ASP A 9 -11.39 -0.15 -21.20
N THR A 10 -11.39 -1.37 -20.66
CA THR A 10 -12.54 -1.99 -19.97
C THR A 10 -12.81 -1.41 -18.57
N GLY A 11 -11.96 -0.50 -18.11
CA GLY A 11 -11.99 0.08 -16.77
C GLY A 11 -11.39 -0.80 -15.68
N ILE A 12 -10.78 -1.94 -16.03
CA ILE A 12 -10.03 -2.74 -15.07
C ILE A 12 -8.71 -2.02 -14.77
N LEU A 13 -8.52 -1.63 -13.51
CA LEU A 13 -7.24 -1.18 -12.98
C LEU A 13 -6.54 -2.37 -12.32
N ARG A 14 -5.42 -2.84 -12.88
CA ARG A 14 -4.60 -3.89 -12.31
C ARG A 14 -3.36 -3.29 -11.66
N GLY A 15 -3.06 -3.70 -10.44
CA GLY A 15 -1.82 -3.36 -9.77
C GLY A 15 -1.01 -4.57 -9.35
N ASN A 16 0.31 -4.48 -9.50
CA ASN A 16 1.28 -5.45 -9.01
C ASN A 16 2.18 -4.78 -7.96
N THR A 17 2.11 -5.24 -6.72
CA THR A 17 2.85 -4.64 -5.60
C THR A 17 3.92 -5.59 -5.07
N THR A 18 5.16 -5.13 -5.12
CA THR A 18 6.32 -5.77 -4.48
C THR A 18 6.56 -5.16 -3.10
N THR A 19 6.50 -6.01 -2.08
CA THR A 19 6.74 -5.66 -0.69
C THR A 19 7.98 -6.38 -0.18
N ARG A 20 8.91 -5.66 0.46
CA ARG A 20 10.18 -6.19 0.95
C ARG A 20 10.50 -5.62 2.32
N ALA A 21 10.94 -6.48 3.24
CA ALA A 21 11.62 -6.09 4.48
C ALA A 21 13.08 -6.52 4.39
N LYS A 22 14.01 -5.55 4.46
CA LYS A 22 15.46 -5.81 4.55
C LYS A 22 15.97 -5.78 6.00
N HIS A 23 15.14 -5.37 6.95
CA HIS A 23 15.57 -5.27 8.34
C HIS A 23 15.52 -6.63 9.04
N PRO A 24 16.54 -6.95 9.87
CA PRO A 24 16.64 -8.23 10.56
C PRO A 24 15.72 -8.33 11.80
N PHE A 25 15.15 -7.21 12.28
CA PHE A 25 14.36 -7.20 13.52
C PHE A 25 12.89 -6.79 13.35
N LEU A 26 12.54 -6.14 12.23
CA LEU A 26 11.17 -5.69 11.97
C LEU A 26 10.73 -6.02 10.55
N GLY A 27 9.55 -6.65 10.44
CA GLY A 27 8.87 -6.81 9.16
C GLY A 27 8.41 -5.47 8.60
N PHE A 28 7.90 -5.48 7.36
CA PHE A 28 7.36 -4.28 6.72
C PHE A 28 5.85 -4.39 6.65
N ARG A 29 5.14 -3.31 6.98
CA ARG A 29 3.70 -3.15 6.74
C ARG A 29 3.45 -1.84 6.01
N GLY A 30 2.67 -1.90 4.95
CA GLY A 30 2.38 -0.74 4.11
C GLY A 30 0.99 -0.84 3.51
N GLY A 31 0.56 0.27 2.92
CA GLY A 31 -0.64 0.32 2.09
C GLY A 31 -0.36 1.11 0.83
N VAL A 32 -1.07 0.80 -0.23
CA VAL A 32 -1.10 1.56 -1.46
C VAL A 32 -2.54 1.88 -1.84
N TYR A 33 -2.74 3.04 -2.43
CA TYR A 33 -3.93 3.33 -3.21
C TYR A 33 -3.52 4.16 -4.43
N VAL A 34 -4.39 4.22 -5.42
CA VAL A 34 -4.18 4.94 -6.67
C VAL A 34 -5.20 6.05 -6.78
N ILE A 35 -4.75 7.20 -7.29
CA ILE A 35 -5.60 8.32 -7.66
C ILE A 35 -5.47 8.51 -9.16
N LEU A 36 -6.59 8.63 -9.85
CA LEU A 36 -6.65 8.95 -11.28
C LEU A 36 -7.09 10.40 -11.44
N PHE A 37 -6.49 11.09 -12.42
CA PHE A 37 -6.71 12.51 -12.66
C PHE A 37 -7.04 12.78 -14.13
N ASP A 38 -7.76 13.87 -14.36
CA ASP A 38 -7.98 14.43 -15.68
C ASP A 38 -6.77 15.21 -16.21
N GLU A 39 -6.91 15.84 -17.38
CA GLU A 39 -5.88 16.69 -17.98
C GLU A 39 -5.49 17.88 -17.08
N ASN A 40 -6.46 18.40 -16.31
CA ASN A 40 -6.35 19.60 -15.47
C ASN A 40 -5.92 19.27 -14.03
N ASP A 41 -5.45 18.05 -13.77
CA ASP A 41 -5.05 17.56 -12.44
C ASP A 41 -6.20 17.50 -11.42
N ASN A 42 -7.46 17.49 -11.86
CA ASN A 42 -8.59 17.20 -10.99
C ASN A 42 -8.69 15.71 -10.73
N LYS A 43 -8.96 15.33 -9.48
CA LYS A 43 -9.19 13.93 -9.11
C LYS A 43 -10.53 13.46 -9.70
N VAL A 44 -10.48 12.47 -10.58
CA VAL A 44 -11.67 11.83 -11.16
C VAL A 44 -12.08 10.56 -10.42
N TRP A 45 -11.10 9.79 -9.92
CA TRP A 45 -11.36 8.54 -9.23
C TRP A 45 -10.24 8.19 -8.25
N GLN A 46 -10.55 7.35 -7.26
CA GLN A 46 -9.60 6.85 -6.28
C GLN A 46 -9.91 5.40 -5.89
N SER A 47 -8.87 4.57 -5.83
CA SER A 47 -9.00 3.18 -5.38
C SER A 47 -9.22 3.08 -3.87
N GLY A 48 -9.65 1.89 -3.44
CA GLY A 48 -9.50 1.46 -2.06
C GLY A 48 -8.03 1.36 -1.62
N TRP A 49 -7.83 1.23 -0.31
CA TRP A 49 -6.51 0.90 0.23
C TRP A 49 -6.23 -0.59 0.11
N HIS A 50 -5.12 -0.94 -0.55
CA HIS A 50 -4.58 -2.30 -0.53
C HIS A 50 -3.44 -2.40 0.47
N TYR A 51 -3.60 -3.27 1.46
CA TYR A 51 -2.67 -3.41 2.57
C TYR A 51 -1.74 -4.60 2.35
N TYR A 52 -0.45 -4.39 2.61
CA TYR A 52 0.57 -5.43 2.47
C TYR A 52 1.42 -5.55 3.72
N GLY A 53 1.89 -6.76 3.96
CA GLY A 53 2.80 -7.08 5.04
C GLY A 53 3.74 -8.21 4.65
N VAL A 54 5.00 -8.09 5.07
CA VAL A 54 5.97 -9.18 4.99
C VAL A 54 6.76 -9.27 6.30
N THR A 55 7.13 -10.50 6.64
CA THR A 55 8.04 -10.81 7.74
C THR A 55 9.49 -10.49 7.39
N LEU A 56 10.40 -10.73 8.34
CA LEU A 56 11.83 -10.45 8.23
C LEU A 56 12.44 -11.11 6.99
N ASN A 57 13.37 -10.40 6.34
CA ASN A 57 14.15 -10.87 5.18
C ASN A 57 13.32 -11.50 4.06
N THR A 58 12.04 -11.10 3.93
CA THR A 58 11.10 -11.68 2.96
C THR A 58 10.76 -10.66 1.87
N VAL A 59 10.52 -11.17 0.66
CA VAL A 59 9.94 -10.44 -0.47
C VAL A 59 8.62 -11.11 -0.83
N ARG A 60 7.58 -10.31 -1.06
CA ARG A 60 6.27 -10.78 -1.53
C ARG A 60 5.81 -9.93 -2.69
N ILE A 61 5.32 -10.58 -3.73
CA ILE A 61 4.64 -9.95 -4.87
C ILE A 61 3.14 -10.24 -4.70
N SER A 62 2.28 -9.26 -4.96
CA SER A 62 0.84 -9.42 -4.84
C SER A 62 0.13 -8.62 -5.93
N ASP A 63 -0.78 -9.30 -6.62
CA ASP A 63 -1.67 -8.70 -7.61
C ASP A 63 -2.97 -8.25 -6.94
N TRP A 64 -3.54 -7.18 -7.48
CA TRP A 64 -4.86 -6.67 -7.11
C TRP A 64 -5.52 -6.02 -8.31
N THR A 65 -6.84 -5.96 -8.29
CA THR A 65 -7.64 -5.31 -9.33
C THR A 65 -8.76 -4.50 -8.70
N GLU A 66 -9.08 -3.36 -9.31
CA GLU A 66 -10.29 -2.60 -9.02
C GLU A 66 -11.00 -2.20 -10.32
N GLN A 67 -12.31 -1.96 -10.23
CA GLN A 67 -13.11 -1.48 -11.34
C GLN A 67 -13.23 0.03 -11.27
N VAL A 68 -12.73 0.70 -12.31
CA VAL A 68 -12.99 2.11 -12.58
C VAL A 68 -14.29 2.19 -13.40
N PRO A 69 -15.22 3.10 -13.07
CA PRO A 69 -16.40 3.33 -13.89
C PRO A 69 -16.04 3.67 -15.34
N GLN A 70 -16.69 3.03 -16.30
CA GLN A 70 -16.30 3.09 -17.72
C GLN A 70 -16.46 4.50 -18.30
N GLU A 71 -17.43 5.26 -17.80
CA GLU A 71 -17.68 6.66 -18.15
C GLU A 71 -16.54 7.62 -17.77
N LEU A 72 -15.66 7.22 -16.85
CA LEU A 72 -14.50 8.01 -16.43
C LEU A 72 -13.26 7.72 -17.27
N ILE A 73 -13.20 6.60 -17.98
CA ILE A 73 -12.00 6.16 -18.72
C ILE A 73 -11.52 7.20 -19.74
N PRO A 74 -12.40 7.80 -20.57
CA PRO A 74 -11.96 8.82 -21.53
C PRO A 74 -11.43 10.10 -20.87
N GLN A 75 -11.72 10.33 -19.59
CA GLN A 75 -11.33 11.52 -18.86
C GLN A 75 -9.97 11.35 -18.17
N ILE A 76 -9.48 10.11 -18.01
CA ILE A 76 -8.27 9.82 -17.24
C ILE A 76 -7.02 10.03 -18.10
N MET A 77 -6.21 11.02 -17.72
CA MET A 77 -4.97 11.37 -18.42
C MET A 77 -3.73 11.05 -17.59
N LYS A 78 -3.87 11.02 -16.27
CA LYS A 78 -2.75 10.91 -15.32
C LYS A 78 -3.13 10.01 -14.15
N TYR A 79 -2.12 9.48 -13.46
CA TYR A 79 -2.31 8.74 -12.22
C TYR A 79 -1.22 9.07 -11.20
N LYS A 80 -1.54 8.84 -9.92
CA LYS A 80 -0.58 8.88 -8.82
C LYS A 80 -0.76 7.66 -7.95
N ILE A 81 0.34 6.97 -7.68
CA ILE A 81 0.40 5.88 -6.72
C ILE A 81 0.83 6.46 -5.38
N VAL A 82 0.01 6.29 -4.36
CA VAL A 82 0.33 6.77 -3.01
C VAL A 82 0.65 5.59 -2.12
N HIS A 83 1.88 5.55 -1.63
CA HIS A 83 2.33 4.57 -0.65
C HIS A 83 2.30 5.17 0.76
N LYS A 84 1.77 4.43 1.72
CA LYS A 84 1.86 4.77 3.15
C LYS A 84 2.52 3.64 3.91
N HIS A 85 3.57 3.97 4.67
CA HIS A 85 4.18 3.05 5.62
C HIS A 85 3.33 3.01 6.90
N THR A 86 3.09 1.81 7.44
CA THR A 86 2.29 1.60 8.67
C THR A 86 0.92 2.31 8.62
N PRO A 87 0.05 2.01 7.64
CA PRO A 87 -1.21 2.74 7.44
C PRO A 87 -2.28 2.49 8.52
N ARG A 88 -2.04 1.55 9.45
CA ARG A 88 -2.81 1.40 10.70
C ARG A 88 -1.97 1.97 11.82
N ASP A 89 -2.50 2.91 12.62
CA ASP A 89 -1.83 3.48 13.79
C ASP A 89 -1.53 2.39 14.84
N LEU A 90 -0.44 1.64 14.65
CA LEU A 90 -0.04 0.54 15.51
C LEU A 90 0.82 1.00 16.69
N ILE A 91 1.18 2.29 16.77
CA ILE A 91 1.96 2.83 17.89
C ILE A 91 1.20 2.67 19.22
N LYS A 92 -0.14 2.61 19.20
CA LYS A 92 -0.93 2.38 20.43
C LYS A 92 -0.96 0.93 20.93
N LYS A 93 -0.54 -0.07 20.16
CA LYS A 93 -0.65 -1.50 20.57
C LYS A 93 0.63 -2.11 21.13
N TYR A 94 1.80 -1.49 20.90
CA TYR A 94 3.10 -2.06 21.29
C TYR A 94 3.85 -1.30 22.39
N THR A 95 3.34 -0.16 22.87
CA THR A 95 3.84 0.47 24.11
C THR A 95 3.63 -0.41 25.34
N GLY A 96 2.73 -1.40 25.29
CA GLY A 96 2.57 -2.40 26.37
C GLY A 96 3.61 -3.53 26.37
N TYR A 97 4.27 -3.82 25.24
CA TYR A 97 5.21 -4.96 25.14
C TYR A 97 6.69 -4.55 25.30
N PHE A 98 7.02 -3.28 25.05
CA PHE A 98 8.39 -2.79 25.26
C PHE A 98 8.80 -2.75 26.75
N ASN A 99 7.83 -2.70 27.67
CA ASN A 99 8.12 -2.67 29.11
C ASN A 99 8.37 -4.06 29.73
N LEU A 100 7.93 -5.16 29.09
CA LEU A 100 8.10 -6.51 29.66
C LEU A 100 9.45 -7.14 29.29
N ALA A 101 9.95 -6.90 28.08
CA ALA A 101 11.22 -7.46 27.63
C ALA A 101 12.44 -6.81 28.31
N MET A 102 12.35 -5.52 28.67
CA MET A 102 13.44 -4.82 29.37
C MET A 102 13.48 -5.13 30.88
N LEU A 103 12.36 -5.57 31.48
CA LEU A 103 12.31 -5.97 32.89
C LEU A 103 12.86 -7.39 33.14
N LEU A 104 12.87 -8.25 32.12
CA LEU A 104 13.40 -9.62 32.20
C LEU A 104 14.91 -9.73 31.94
N LEU A 105 15.56 -8.64 31.52
CA LEU A 105 17.02 -8.56 31.32
C LEU A 105 17.77 -7.92 32.50
N LEU A 106 17.07 -7.58 33.60
CA LEU A 106 17.62 -6.97 34.81
C LEU A 106 17.44 -7.84 36.07
N LYS A 107 17.37 -9.16 35.92
CA LYS A 107 17.46 -10.11 37.04
C LYS A 107 18.70 -10.98 36.91
#